data_AF-A0A2I3LWA2-F1
#
_entry.id   AF-A0A2I3LWA2-F1
#
_cell.length_a   1.000
_cell.length_b   1.000
_cell.length_c   1.000
_cell.angle_alpha   90.00
_cell.angle_beta   90.00
_cell.angle_gamma   90.00
#
_symmetry.space_group_name_H-M   'P 1'
#
loop_
_entity.id
_entity.type
_entity.pdbx_description
1 polymer ?
#
loop_
_entity_poly.entity_id
_entity_poly.type
_entity_poly.pdbx_seq_one_letter_code
_entity_poly.pdbx_strand_id
1 'polypeptide(L)'
;MKALGTLRECKVVGRCPPTPKCHTLPLYRMRIFAPNDVIAKTRFWYFLSQLKKMKKSSGEIVYCGQVFEKSPLRVKNFVIWLRYDSRSSTHNMYRVFHVSRDMGARYGAWTHSIQIMKVEEIAASKCRRPAVKPRFQDQVPATPPGPAPSALAALYHQEAQHLLGPGPSPGCAPDKLRNAPVKKKNEKKKT
;
A
#
# COMPACT_ATOMS: atom_id res chain seq x y z
N MET A 1 8.60 16.59 -5.88
CA MET A 1 7.20 16.12 -6.06
C MET A 1 6.74 15.56 -4.73
N LYS A 2 5.56 15.94 -4.23
CA LYS A 2 4.87 15.21 -3.16
C LYS A 2 4.00 14.16 -3.84
N ALA A 3 4.17 12.87 -3.52
CA ALA A 3 3.24 11.83 -4.00
C ALA A 3 2.04 11.81 -3.06
N LEU A 4 1.15 12.78 -3.21
CA LEU A 4 -0.14 12.75 -2.55
C LEU A 4 -1.09 11.96 -3.44
N GLY A 5 -1.60 10.83 -2.92
CA GLY A 5 -2.57 9.99 -3.61
C GLY A 5 -1.99 8.96 -4.58
N THR A 6 -2.90 8.30 -5.31
CA THR A 6 -2.59 7.22 -6.26
C THR A 6 -1.90 7.77 -7.50
N LEU A 7 -0.77 7.18 -7.87
CA LEU A 7 -0.06 7.55 -9.09
C LEU A 7 -0.80 7.02 -10.32
N ARG A 8 -0.86 7.86 -11.36
CA ARG A 8 -1.38 7.51 -12.69
C ARG A 8 -0.21 7.31 -13.65
N GLU A 9 -0.35 6.38 -14.57
CA GLU A 9 0.60 6.24 -15.66
C GLU A 9 0.25 7.25 -16.77
N CYS A 10 1.19 8.11 -17.13
CA CYS A 10 1.06 9.09 -18.20
C CYS A 10 2.08 8.82 -19.29
N LYS A 11 1.62 8.75 -20.54
CA LYS A 11 2.47 8.78 -21.73
C LYS A 11 2.69 10.23 -22.12
N VAL A 12 3.93 10.68 -22.04
CA VAL A 12 4.33 12.04 -22.43
C VAL A 12 5.27 11.94 -23.64
N VAL A 13 4.98 12.73 -24.67
CA VAL A 13 5.78 12.82 -25.89
C VAL A 13 6.17 14.27 -26.12
N GLY A 14 7.45 14.53 -26.36
CA GLY A 14 7.97 15.86 -26.66
C GLY A 14 9.06 15.84 -27.71
N ARG A 15 9.34 17.01 -28.28
CA ARG A 15 10.36 17.23 -29.32
C ARG A 15 10.94 18.65 -29.22
N CYS A 16 12.02 18.89 -29.96
CA CYS A 16 12.43 20.26 -30.28
C CYS A 16 11.40 20.92 -31.21
N PRO A 17 11.25 22.25 -31.17
CA PRO A 17 10.46 22.98 -32.17
C PRO A 17 11.16 22.91 -33.54
N PRO A 18 10.39 22.84 -34.63
CA PRO A 18 10.93 22.83 -35.99
C PRO A 18 11.76 24.09 -36.23
N THR A 19 12.95 23.92 -36.81
CA THR A 19 13.84 25.04 -37.20
C THR A 19 13.99 25.03 -38.72
N PRO A 20 14.27 26.17 -39.37
CA PRO A 20 14.41 26.23 -40.83
C PRO A 20 15.54 25.36 -41.38
N LYS A 21 16.48 24.93 -40.51
CA LYS A 21 17.58 24.04 -40.87
C LYS A 21 17.23 22.54 -40.70
N CYS A 22 16.22 22.22 -39.89
CA CYS A 22 15.87 20.84 -39.56
C CYS A 22 14.35 20.73 -39.34
N HIS A 23 13.67 20.27 -40.39
CA HIS A 23 12.21 20.12 -40.41
C HIS A 23 11.73 18.81 -39.76
N THR A 24 12.54 17.76 -39.79
CA THR A 24 12.17 16.43 -39.25
C THR A 24 12.90 16.17 -37.95
N LEU A 25 12.21 16.40 -36.82
CA LEU A 25 12.78 16.29 -35.48
C LEU A 25 12.37 14.99 -34.78
N PRO A 26 13.29 14.35 -34.03
CA PRO A 26 12.98 13.12 -33.31
C PRO A 26 11.97 13.36 -32.18
N LEU A 27 10.99 12.45 -32.07
CA LEU A 27 10.01 12.44 -31.00
C LEU A 27 10.52 11.58 -29.83
N TYR A 28 10.54 12.16 -28.64
CA TYR A 28 10.92 11.47 -27.42
C TYR A 28 9.68 11.09 -26.62
N ARG A 29 9.54 9.80 -26.29
CA ARG A 29 8.42 9.26 -25.52
C ARG A 29 8.90 8.73 -24.17
N MET A 30 8.18 9.08 -23.10
CA MET A 30 8.39 8.53 -21.76
C MET A 30 7.08 8.07 -21.13
N ARG A 31 7.18 7.04 -20.28
CA ARG A 31 6.12 6.64 -19.33
C ARG A 31 6.46 7.27 -18.00
N ILE A 32 5.59 8.15 -17.52
CA ILE A 32 5.78 8.92 -16.29
C ILE A 32 4.68 8.56 -15.31
N PHE A 33 5.05 8.18 -14.09
CA PHE A 33 4.10 7.96 -13.00
C PHE A 33 3.96 9.24 -12.19
N ALA A 34 2.75 9.82 -12.21
CA ALA A 34 2.46 11.09 -11.56
C ALA A 34 0.98 11.13 -11.14
N PRO A 35 0.62 11.91 -10.10
CA PRO A 35 -0.77 12.06 -9.71
C PRO A 35 -1.57 12.83 -10.78
N ASN A 36 -0.97 13.87 -11.38
CA ASN A 36 -1.60 14.77 -12.34
C ASN A 36 -0.74 14.97 -13.60
N ASP A 37 -1.35 15.44 -14.69
CA ASP A 37 -0.68 15.71 -15.97
C ASP A 37 0.36 16.84 -15.87
N VAL A 38 0.11 17.90 -15.10
CA VAL A 38 1.04 19.01 -14.86
C VAL A 38 2.35 18.51 -14.27
N ILE A 39 2.23 17.59 -13.31
CA ILE A 39 3.36 16.97 -12.64
C ILE A 39 4.07 16.01 -13.60
N ALA A 40 3.31 15.28 -14.44
CA ALA A 40 3.88 14.42 -15.48
C ALA A 40 4.73 15.22 -16.47
N LYS A 41 4.24 16.36 -16.96
CA LYS A 41 4.96 17.28 -17.87
C LYS A 41 6.25 17.80 -17.22
N THR A 42 6.18 18.21 -15.95
CA THR A 42 7.36 18.67 -15.19
C THR A 42 8.42 17.58 -15.07
N ARG A 43 8.02 16.33 -14.77
CA ARG A 43 8.97 15.21 -14.68
C ARG A 43 9.53 14.79 -16.02
N PHE A 44 8.73 14.86 -17.08
CA PHE A 44 9.21 14.62 -18.43
C PHE A 44 10.40 15.53 -18.76
N TRP A 45 10.27 16.83 -18.52
CA TRP A 45 11.38 17.77 -18.75
C TRP A 45 12.60 17.50 -17.85
N TYR A 46 12.37 17.14 -16.58
CA TYR A 46 13.46 16.77 -15.66
C TYR A 46 14.30 15.59 -16.17
N PHE A 47 13.66 14.54 -16.69
CA PHE A 47 14.39 13.40 -17.23
C PHE A 47 14.97 13.69 -18.62
N LEU A 48 14.25 14.42 -19.48
CA LEU A 48 14.71 14.73 -20.82
C LEU A 48 15.93 15.66 -20.80
N SER A 49 16.02 16.59 -19.85
CA SER A 49 17.20 17.45 -19.69
C SER A 49 18.44 16.65 -19.29
N GLN A 50 18.29 15.58 -18.51
CA GLN A 50 19.41 14.71 -18.13
C GLN A 50 19.86 13.83 -19.30
N LEU A 51 18.93 13.30 -20.09
CA LEU A 51 19.23 12.34 -21.16
C LEU A 51 19.67 13.00 -22.48
N LYS A 52 19.04 14.12 -22.84
CA LYS A 52 19.18 14.75 -24.17
C LYS A 52 19.54 16.23 -24.12
N LYS A 53 19.87 16.78 -22.94
CA LYS A 53 20.20 18.20 -22.73
C LYS A 53 19.15 19.18 -23.27
N MET A 54 17.91 18.72 -23.44
CA MET A 54 16.77 19.52 -23.91
C MET A 54 16.03 20.14 -22.74
N LYS A 55 15.69 21.42 -22.83
CA LYS A 55 14.97 22.16 -21.79
C LYS A 55 13.54 22.47 -22.24
N LYS A 56 12.66 22.78 -21.28
CA LYS A 56 11.29 23.22 -21.54
C LYS A 56 11.22 24.46 -22.43
N SER A 57 12.19 25.37 -22.34
CA SER A 57 12.25 26.58 -23.18
C SER A 57 12.62 26.29 -24.64
N SER A 58 13.34 25.19 -24.89
CA SER A 58 13.87 24.81 -26.19
C SER A 58 13.07 23.68 -26.85
N GLY A 59 11.91 23.34 -26.32
CA GLY A 59 11.19 22.12 -26.66
C GLY A 59 9.70 22.26 -26.37
N GLU A 60 8.91 21.45 -27.06
CA GLU A 60 7.46 21.41 -26.91
C GLU A 60 6.98 19.99 -26.57
N ILE A 61 5.86 19.92 -25.84
CA ILE A 61 5.17 18.65 -25.57
C ILE A 61 4.10 18.49 -26.64
N VAL A 62 4.20 17.42 -27.42
CA VAL A 62 3.26 17.09 -28.49
C VAL A 62 2.04 16.36 -27.94
N TYR A 63 2.26 15.47 -26.96
CA TYR A 63 1.18 14.67 -26.38
C TYR A 63 1.43 14.42 -24.90
N CYS A 64 0.37 14.52 -24.11
CA CYS A 64 0.35 14.11 -22.72
C CYS A 64 -1.00 13.47 -22.43
N GLY A 65 -1.03 12.16 -22.20
CA GLY A 65 -2.27 11.44 -21.91
C GLY A 65 -2.06 10.30 -20.93
N GLN A 66 -3.11 10.02 -20.15
CA GLN A 66 -3.12 8.89 -19.21
C GLN A 66 -3.18 7.56 -19.99
N VAL A 67 -2.39 6.59 -19.55
CA VAL A 67 -2.42 5.21 -20.02
C VAL A 67 -3.15 4.39 -18.98
N PHE A 68 -4.21 3.70 -19.40
CA PHE A 68 -4.95 2.79 -18.54
C PHE A 68 -4.40 1.38 -18.66
N GLU A 69 -4.46 0.64 -17.56
CA GLU A 69 -4.07 -0.77 -17.53
C GLU A 69 -5.00 -1.60 -18.40
N LYS A 70 -4.44 -2.51 -19.22
CA LYS A 70 -5.22 -3.28 -20.19
C LYS A 70 -6.16 -4.29 -19.54
N SER A 71 -5.75 -4.86 -18.41
CA SER A 71 -6.53 -5.87 -17.69
C SER A 71 -6.44 -5.63 -16.18
N PRO A 72 -7.26 -4.69 -15.64
CA PRO A 72 -7.21 -4.31 -14.23
C PRO A 72 -7.71 -5.40 -13.28
N LEU A 73 -8.57 -6.31 -13.76
CA LEU A 73 -9.14 -7.40 -12.96
C LEU A 73 -8.15 -8.56 -12.75
N ARG A 74 -7.09 -8.65 -13.55
CA ARG A 74 -6.11 -9.73 -13.46
C ARG A 74 -4.99 -9.35 -12.50
N VAL A 75 -4.71 -10.20 -11.51
CA VAL A 75 -3.53 -10.05 -10.67
C VAL A 75 -2.29 -10.30 -11.52
N LYS A 76 -1.41 -9.31 -11.57
CA LYS A 76 -0.19 -9.33 -12.36
C LYS A 76 1.01 -9.04 -11.49
N ASN A 77 2.15 -9.57 -11.91
CA ASN A 77 3.39 -9.23 -11.25
C ASN A 77 4.14 -8.14 -11.98
N PHE A 78 4.35 -7.01 -11.33
CA PHE A 78 5.20 -5.96 -11.87
C PHE A 78 6.57 -5.97 -11.23
N VAL A 79 7.55 -5.69 -12.06
CA VAL A 79 8.92 -5.45 -11.65
C VAL A 79 9.31 -4.04 -12.02
N ILE A 80 9.93 -3.39 -11.05
CA ILE A 80 10.31 -1.99 -11.08
C ILE A 80 11.82 -1.95 -10.89
N TRP A 81 12.51 -1.43 -11.90
CA TRP A 81 13.88 -0.98 -11.78
C TRP A 81 13.83 0.49 -11.43
N LEU A 82 14.35 0.82 -10.26
CA LEU A 82 14.39 2.18 -9.76
C LEU A 82 15.79 2.54 -9.32
N ARG A 83 16.14 3.81 -9.47
CA ARG A 83 17.25 4.44 -8.79
C ARG A 83 16.68 5.27 -7.65
N TYR A 84 17.31 5.27 -6.49
CA TYR A 84 16.94 6.18 -5.42
C TYR A 84 18.16 6.80 -4.77
N ASP A 85 18.00 8.03 -4.33
CA ASP A 85 19.02 8.75 -3.58
C ASP A 85 18.74 8.54 -2.09
N SER A 86 19.70 7.93 -1.40
CA SER A 86 19.73 7.85 0.06
C SER A 86 20.33 9.14 0.63
N ARG A 87 20.52 9.21 1.96
CA ARG A 87 21.18 10.35 2.61
C ARG A 87 22.65 10.50 2.18
N SER A 88 23.30 9.39 1.80
CA SER A 88 24.76 9.35 1.58
C SER A 88 25.14 9.02 0.15
N SER A 89 24.31 8.28 -0.58
CA SER A 89 24.65 7.76 -1.92
C SER A 89 23.42 7.45 -2.77
N THR A 90 23.62 7.36 -4.08
CA THR A 90 22.59 6.97 -5.05
C THR A 90 22.69 5.47 -5.34
N HIS A 91 21.59 4.74 -5.18
CA HIS A 91 21.56 3.29 -5.33
C HIS A 91 20.54 2.84 -6.38
N ASN A 92 20.90 1.81 -7.14
CA ASN A 92 19.98 1.12 -8.03
C ASN A 92 19.31 -0.04 -7.29
N MET A 93 18.01 -0.21 -7.52
CA MET A 93 17.20 -1.25 -6.92
C MET A 93 16.32 -1.94 -7.95
N TYR A 94 16.25 -3.25 -7.79
CA TYR A 94 15.31 -4.12 -8.46
C TYR A 94 14.25 -4.59 -7.46
N ARG A 95 12.98 -4.32 -7.75
CA ARG A 95 11.88 -4.65 -6.83
C ARG A 95 10.68 -5.21 -7.56
N VAL A 96 10.05 -6.23 -6.97
CA VAL A 96 8.81 -6.85 -7.43
C VAL A 96 7.66 -6.33 -6.57
N PHE A 97 6.53 -5.90 -7.16
CA PHE A 97 5.48 -5.15 -6.48
C PHE A 97 4.11 -5.87 -6.46
N HIS A 98 3.73 -6.47 -5.31
CA HIS A 98 2.35 -6.98 -5.04
C HIS A 98 1.81 -6.65 -3.64
N VAL A 99 2.65 -6.15 -2.72
CA VAL A 99 2.25 -5.90 -1.33
C VAL A 99 2.86 -4.58 -0.87
N SER A 100 1.96 -3.65 -0.58
CA SER A 100 2.17 -2.32 -0.04
C SER A 100 3.10 -2.35 1.18
N ARG A 101 4.36 -1.98 0.98
CA ARG A 101 5.19 -1.35 2.02
C ARG A 101 6.25 -0.50 1.33
N ASP A 102 6.01 0.79 1.41
CA ASP A 102 6.57 1.86 0.60
C ASP A 102 8.12 1.92 0.63
N MET A 103 8.73 2.51 -0.39
CA MET A 103 10.16 2.90 -0.34
C MET A 103 10.42 3.85 0.85
N GLY A 104 9.42 4.69 1.17
CA GLY A 104 9.44 5.54 2.37
C GLY A 104 9.46 4.75 3.68
N ALA A 105 8.69 3.67 3.78
CA ALA A 105 8.57 2.90 5.01
C ALA A 105 9.82 2.05 5.32
N ARG A 106 10.47 1.49 4.30
CA ARG A 106 11.64 0.61 4.49
C ARG A 106 12.97 1.35 4.47
N TYR A 107 13.09 2.36 3.61
CA TYR A 107 14.36 3.03 3.35
C TYR A 107 14.32 4.53 3.68
N GLY A 108 13.19 5.06 4.18
CA GLY A 108 13.03 6.49 4.43
C GLY A 108 13.10 7.33 3.16
N ALA A 109 12.99 6.72 1.97
CA ALA A 109 13.20 7.40 0.71
C ALA A 109 12.01 8.32 0.39
N TRP A 110 12.31 9.59 0.20
CA TRP A 110 11.32 10.57 -0.23
C TRP A 110 10.95 10.39 -1.70
N THR A 111 9.71 10.73 -2.03
CA THR A 111 9.13 10.49 -3.36
C THR A 111 9.87 11.20 -4.50
N HIS A 112 10.52 12.33 -4.23
CA HIS A 112 11.35 13.03 -5.21
C HIS A 112 12.75 12.43 -5.40
N SER A 113 13.25 11.71 -4.39
CA SER A 113 14.54 11.00 -4.44
C SER A 113 14.45 9.70 -5.21
N ILE A 114 13.25 9.25 -5.59
CA ILE A 114 13.02 8.01 -6.33
C ILE A 114 12.85 8.32 -7.81
N GLN A 115 13.56 7.55 -8.64
CA GLN A 115 13.53 7.61 -10.09
C GLN A 115 13.17 6.22 -10.62
N ILE A 116 11.99 6.11 -11.24
CA ILE A 116 11.56 4.86 -11.88
C ILE A 116 12.15 4.82 -13.29
N MET A 117 12.96 3.81 -13.57
CA MET A 117 13.65 3.66 -14.85
C MET A 117 12.86 2.75 -15.80
N LYS A 118 12.36 1.63 -15.28
CA LYS A 118 11.63 0.64 -16.07
C LYS A 118 10.58 -0.06 -15.22
N VAL A 119 9.44 -0.36 -15.83
CA VAL A 119 8.38 -1.19 -15.26
C VAL A 119 7.97 -2.25 -16.28
N GLU A 120 7.94 -3.51 -15.86
CA GLU A 120 7.62 -4.66 -16.72
C GLU A 120 6.74 -5.68 -15.99
N GLU A 121 5.79 -6.29 -16.71
CA GLU A 121 5.01 -7.44 -16.22
C GLU A 121 5.88 -8.70 -16.30
N ILE A 122 5.94 -9.47 -15.21
CA ILE A 122 6.76 -10.67 -15.10
C ILE A 122 5.88 -11.88 -14.82
N ALA A 123 6.15 -12.99 -15.53
CA ALA A 123 5.52 -14.27 -15.25
C ALA A 123 5.94 -14.81 -13.88
N ALA A 124 5.02 -15.49 -13.20
CA ALA A 124 5.22 -16.09 -11.88
C ALA A 124 6.54 -16.88 -11.73
N SER A 125 6.89 -17.66 -12.75
CA SER A 125 8.11 -18.48 -12.79
C SER A 125 9.41 -17.66 -12.73
N LYS A 126 9.41 -16.44 -13.26
CA LYS A 126 10.58 -15.55 -13.30
C LYS A 126 10.70 -14.67 -12.06
N CYS A 127 9.77 -14.77 -11.11
CA CYS A 127 9.82 -14.02 -9.86
C CYS A 127 10.94 -14.56 -8.94
N ARG A 128 12.05 -13.80 -8.85
CA ARG A 128 13.23 -14.19 -8.04
C ARG A 128 13.02 -14.07 -6.53
N ARG A 129 12.07 -13.23 -6.07
CA ARG A 129 11.89 -12.96 -4.62
C ARG A 129 11.04 -14.05 -3.96
N PRO A 130 11.54 -14.71 -2.90
CA PRO A 130 10.83 -15.80 -2.24
C PRO A 130 9.51 -15.34 -1.62
N ALA A 131 9.40 -14.12 -1.08
CA ALA A 131 8.14 -13.59 -0.57
C ALA A 131 7.03 -13.41 -1.63
N VAL A 132 7.37 -13.50 -2.92
CA VAL A 132 6.43 -13.36 -4.04
C VAL A 132 5.97 -14.73 -4.56
N LYS A 133 6.79 -15.78 -4.42
CA LYS A 133 6.51 -17.12 -4.96
C LYS A 133 5.28 -17.83 -4.33
N PRO A 134 4.98 -17.71 -3.01
CA PRO A 134 3.90 -18.48 -2.38
C PRO A 134 2.50 -18.14 -2.86
N ARG A 135 2.27 -16.96 -3.45
CA ARG A 135 0.94 -16.54 -3.92
C ARG A 135 0.49 -17.19 -5.22
N PHE A 136 1.36 -17.95 -5.89
CA PHE A 136 1.04 -18.66 -7.14
C PHE A 136 0.54 -20.08 -6.94
N GLN A 137 0.68 -20.62 -5.73
CA GLN A 137 0.06 -21.88 -5.38
C GLN A 137 -1.33 -21.57 -4.86
N ASP A 138 -2.34 -22.29 -5.35
CA ASP A 138 -3.70 -22.36 -4.79
C ASP A 138 -3.64 -22.84 -3.33
N GLN A 139 -3.09 -22.02 -2.46
CA GLN A 139 -3.09 -22.24 -1.03
C GLN A 139 -4.52 -21.99 -0.60
N VAL A 140 -5.23 -23.11 -0.39
CA VAL A 140 -6.41 -23.26 0.46
C VAL A 140 -6.43 -22.15 1.51
N PRO A 141 -7.55 -21.44 1.72
CA PRO A 141 -7.61 -20.36 2.71
C PRO A 141 -7.05 -20.87 4.03
N ALA A 142 -5.91 -20.32 4.44
CA ALA A 142 -5.48 -20.47 5.82
C ALA A 142 -6.66 -19.99 6.66
N THR A 143 -7.15 -20.85 7.55
CA THR A 143 -8.25 -20.52 8.48
C THR A 143 -8.05 -19.11 8.97
N PRO A 144 -9.04 -18.21 8.79
CA PRO A 144 -8.86 -16.81 9.13
C PRO A 144 -8.40 -16.75 10.59
N PRO A 145 -7.33 -16.00 10.89
CA PRO A 145 -6.92 -15.82 12.28
C PRO A 145 -8.14 -15.33 13.05
N GLY A 146 -8.44 -16.01 14.16
CA GLY A 146 -9.57 -15.67 15.00
C GLY A 146 -9.57 -14.17 15.34
N PRO A 147 -10.74 -13.59 15.66
CA PRO A 147 -10.86 -12.18 15.99
C PRO A 147 -9.81 -11.78 17.03
N ALA A 148 -9.24 -10.58 16.86
CA ALA A 148 -8.24 -10.06 17.78
C ALA A 148 -8.75 -10.15 19.23
N PRO A 149 -7.89 -10.41 20.23
CA PRO A 149 -8.32 -10.58 21.63
C PRO A 149 -9.18 -9.43 22.16
N SER A 150 -8.97 -8.21 21.66
CA SER A 150 -9.78 -7.03 21.96
C SER A 150 -11.21 -7.10 21.41
N ALA A 151 -11.40 -7.70 20.23
CA ALA A 151 -12.72 -7.91 19.63
C ALA A 151 -13.49 -9.04 20.33
N LEU A 152 -12.78 -10.08 20.81
CA LEU A 152 -13.37 -11.10 21.66
C LEU A 152 -13.82 -10.52 23.01
N ALA A 153 -13.00 -9.69 23.65
CA ALA A 153 -13.37 -9.04 24.90
C ALA A 153 -14.61 -8.14 24.76
N ALA A 154 -14.77 -7.43 23.63
CA ALA A 154 -15.96 -6.64 23.36
C ALA A 154 -17.21 -7.50 23.18
N LEU A 155 -17.11 -8.64 22.49
CA LEU A 155 -18.21 -9.60 22.36
C LEU A 155 -18.60 -10.21 23.71
N TYR A 156 -17.63 -10.62 24.53
CA TYR A 156 -17.89 -11.11 25.89
C TYR A 156 -18.52 -10.05 26.80
N HIS A 157 -18.09 -8.79 26.69
CA HIS A 157 -18.73 -7.69 27.43
C HIS A 157 -20.16 -7.43 26.96
N GLN A 158 -20.42 -7.51 25.66
CA GLN A 158 -21.75 -7.32 25.09
C GLN A 158 -22.69 -8.49 25.43
N GLU A 159 -22.22 -9.74 25.39
CA GLU A 159 -22.97 -10.90 25.86
C GLU A 159 -23.25 -10.84 27.37
N ALA A 160 -22.27 -10.41 28.19
CA ALA A 160 -22.47 -10.22 29.62
C ALA A 160 -23.52 -9.14 29.94
N GLN A 161 -23.61 -8.09 29.12
CA GLN A 161 -24.63 -7.04 29.24
C GLN A 161 -26.02 -7.50 28.77
N HIS A 162 -26.11 -8.45 27.83
CA HIS A 162 -27.38 -9.01 27.37
C HIS A 162 -27.94 -10.09 28.33
N LEU A 163 -27.08 -10.84 29.01
CA LEU A 163 -27.48 -11.84 30.01
C LEU A 163 -27.88 -11.22 31.36
N LEU A 164 -27.38 -10.01 31.65
CA LEU A 164 -27.84 -9.20 32.76
C LEU A 164 -28.98 -8.30 32.25
N GLY A 165 -30.21 -8.82 32.29
CA GLY A 165 -31.42 -8.01 32.08
C GLY A 165 -31.47 -6.78 33.02
N PRO A 166 -32.37 -5.80 32.77
CA PRO A 166 -32.41 -4.55 33.53
C PRO A 166 -32.51 -4.85 35.02
N GLY A 167 -31.44 -4.49 35.75
CA GLY A 167 -31.38 -4.65 37.20
C GLY A 167 -32.52 -3.88 37.88
N PRO A 168 -33.06 -4.38 38.99
CA PRO A 168 -34.13 -3.69 39.69
C PRO A 168 -33.61 -2.34 40.21
N SER A 169 -34.43 -1.30 40.04
CA SER A 169 -34.18 0.05 40.53
C SER A 169 -33.94 0.07 42.04
N PRO A 170 -33.12 1.01 42.56
CA PRO A 170 -32.73 1.03 43.95
C PRO A 170 -33.89 1.53 44.81
N GLY A 171 -34.55 0.64 45.53
CA GLY A 171 -35.62 1.00 46.45
C GLY A 171 -36.00 -0.17 47.36
N CYS A 172 -35.74 0.05 48.65
CA CYS A 172 -36.22 -0.72 49.82
C CYS A 172 -35.48 -2.02 50.18
N ALA A 173 -34.83 -1.98 51.33
CA ALA A 173 -34.52 -3.12 52.19
C ALA A 173 -35.35 -3.01 53.48
N PRO A 174 -35.34 -3.99 54.40
CA PRO A 174 -35.68 -5.41 54.24
C PRO A 174 -36.69 -5.87 55.32
N ASP A 175 -37.45 -6.96 55.14
CA ASP A 175 -38.12 -7.61 56.28
C ASP A 175 -38.33 -9.14 56.16
N LYS A 176 -37.62 -9.84 57.06
CA LYS A 176 -37.95 -11.06 57.82
C LYS A 176 -38.70 -12.25 57.19
N LEU A 177 -37.98 -13.36 57.04
CA LEU A 177 -38.45 -14.76 57.23
C LEU A 177 -37.23 -15.57 57.76
N ARG A 178 -36.99 -15.67 59.07
CA ARG A 178 -37.49 -16.66 60.05
C ARG A 178 -37.28 -18.14 59.65
N ASN A 179 -36.19 -18.69 60.22
CA ASN A 179 -35.97 -20.06 60.70
C ASN A 179 -35.94 -21.27 59.73
N ALA A 180 -34.73 -21.83 59.52
CA ALA A 180 -34.48 -23.28 59.42
C ALA A 180 -32.97 -23.59 59.70
N PRO A 181 -32.63 -24.79 60.23
CA PRO A 181 -31.46 -24.98 61.09
C PRO A 181 -30.15 -25.34 60.39
N VAL A 182 -29.04 -24.85 60.96
CA VAL A 182 -27.64 -25.12 60.61
C VAL A 182 -27.25 -26.56 60.96
N LYS A 183 -26.88 -27.37 59.96
CA LYS A 183 -26.16 -28.65 60.17
C LYS A 183 -24.66 -28.40 60.23
N LYS A 184 -24.06 -28.58 61.41
CA LYS A 184 -22.60 -28.66 61.64
C LYS A 184 -22.02 -29.87 60.91
N LYS A 185 -20.98 -29.68 60.12
CA LYS A 185 -20.13 -30.76 59.59
C LYS A 185 -18.78 -30.70 60.31
N ASN A 186 -18.56 -31.64 61.22
CA ASN A 186 -17.30 -31.79 61.94
C ASN A 186 -16.20 -32.29 61.00
N GLU A 187 -15.09 -31.57 61.00
CA GLU A 187 -13.82 -31.90 60.39
C GLU A 187 -13.13 -32.99 61.22
N LYS A 188 -12.83 -34.14 60.61
CA LYS A 188 -12.01 -35.20 61.22
C LYS A 188 -10.73 -35.34 60.41
N LYS A 189 -9.66 -34.71 60.92
CA LYS A 189 -8.26 -35.03 60.62
C LYS A 189 -8.05 -36.53 60.81
N LYS A 190 -7.44 -37.20 59.82
CA LYS A 190 -6.85 -38.51 60.02
C LYS A 190 -5.41 -38.47 59.50
N THR A 191 -4.55 -38.86 60.44
CA THR A 191 -3.12 -39.08 60.43
C THR A 191 -2.66 -39.99 59.31
#